data_AF-A0A7I8EJE3-F1
#
_entry.id   AF-A0A7I8EJE3-F1
#
_cell.length_a   1.000
_cell.length_b   1.000
_cell.length_c   1.000
_cell.angle_alpha   90.00
_cell.angle_beta   90.00
_cell.angle_gamma   90.00
#
_symmetry.space_group_name_H-M   'P 1'
#
loop_
_entity.id
_entity.type
_entity.pdbx_description
1 polymer ?
#
loop_
_entity_poly.entity_id
_entity_poly.type
_entity_poly.pdbx_seq_one_letter_code
_entity_poly.pdbx_strand_id
1 'polypeptide(L)' 'MSLTVLLTTSAFVAAPSSPAGQAPGSSTAPDIPVSHTDRVYTADQFSNVVTVTDPVDNKLLGVINLGEPVPANMSPLYRG' A
#
# COMPACT_ATOMS: atom_id res chain seq x y z
N MET A 1 3.73 -49.42 11.22
CA MET A 1 3.51 -47.96 11.05
C MET A 1 2.82 -47.78 9.71
N SER A 2 1.48 -47.75 9.72
CA SER A 2 0.64 -48.07 8.55
C SER A 2 0.81 -47.08 7.41
N LEU A 3 0.87 -47.62 6.18
CA LEU A 3 0.87 -46.89 4.91
C LEU A 3 -0.25 -45.82 4.84
N THR A 4 -1.36 -46.04 5.54
CA THR A 4 -2.46 -45.10 5.72
C THR A 4 -2.05 -43.78 6.37
N VAL A 5 -1.12 -43.79 7.34
CA VAL A 5 -0.60 -42.57 8.01
C VAL A 5 0.33 -41.80 7.08
N LEU A 6 1.07 -42.50 6.21
CA LEU A 6 1.98 -41.89 5.24
C LEU A 6 1.21 -41.24 4.07
N LEU A 7 0.10 -41.83 3.66
CA LEU A 7 -0.75 -41.31 2.58
C LEU A 7 -1.54 -40.06 3.02
N THR A 8 -2.04 -40.03 4.27
CA THR A 8 -2.80 -38.86 4.78
C THR A 8 -1.90 -37.66 5.09
N THR A 9 -0.66 -37.88 5.54
CA THR A 9 0.32 -36.80 5.76
C THR A 9 0.80 -36.19 4.44
N SER A 10 0.94 -36.98 3.38
CA SER A 10 1.37 -36.49 2.05
C SER A 10 0.33 -35.59 1.38
N ALA A 11 -0.97 -35.79 1.64
CA ALA A 11 -2.04 -34.99 1.06
C ALA A 11 -2.13 -33.56 1.65
N PHE A 12 -1.68 -33.35 2.89
CA PHE A 12 -1.68 -32.02 3.52
C PHE A 12 -0.57 -31.10 3.02
N VAL A 13 0.53 -31.65 2.50
CA VAL A 13 1.68 -30.86 2.02
C VAL A 13 1.47 -30.32 0.59
N ALA A 14 0.54 -30.90 -0.18
CA ALA A 14 0.40 -30.63 -1.61
C ALA A 14 -0.80 -29.76 -1.98
N ALA A 15 -1.30 -28.89 -1.09
CA ALA A 15 -2.34 -27.94 -1.46
C ALA A 15 -1.79 -26.92 -2.47
N PRO A 16 -2.35 -26.80 -3.70
CA PRO A 16 -1.91 -25.80 -4.67
C PRO A 16 -2.25 -24.41 -4.16
N SER A 17 -1.31 -23.47 -4.25
CA SER A 17 -1.56 -22.06 -3.98
C SER A 17 -2.46 -21.48 -5.07
N SER A 18 -3.70 -21.14 -4.73
CA SER A 18 -4.59 -20.40 -5.63
C SER A 18 -4.12 -18.93 -5.74
N PRO A 19 -3.94 -18.39 -6.96
CA PRO A 19 -3.67 -16.97 -7.11
C PRO A 19 -4.82 -16.15 -6.53
N ALA A 20 -4.48 -15.18 -5.67
CA ALA A 20 -5.42 -14.18 -5.19
C ALA A 20 -5.47 -13.04 -6.23
N GLY A 21 -6.66 -12.72 -6.72
CA GLY A 21 -6.86 -11.55 -7.59
C GLY A 21 -6.72 -10.24 -6.82
N GLN A 22 -6.67 -9.11 -7.54
CA GLN A 22 -6.64 -7.80 -6.92
C GLN A 22 -7.94 -7.49 -6.16
N ALA A 23 -7.82 -7.16 -4.88
CA ALA A 23 -8.94 -6.63 -4.10
C ALA A 23 -9.35 -5.23 -4.62
N PRO A 24 -10.64 -4.85 -4.57
CA PRO A 24 -11.77 -5.61 -4.04
C PRO A 24 -12.44 -6.54 -5.07
N GLY A 25 -11.83 -6.78 -6.23
CA GLY A 25 -12.36 -7.64 -7.28
C GLY A 25 -12.45 -9.13 -6.89
N SER A 26 -13.18 -9.92 -7.68
CA SER A 26 -13.17 -11.38 -7.52
C SER A 26 -11.81 -11.97 -7.91
N SER A 27 -11.50 -13.18 -7.46
CA SER A 27 -10.23 -13.85 -7.79
C SER A 27 -10.01 -14.09 -9.29
N THR A 28 -11.08 -14.03 -10.09
CA THR A 28 -11.05 -14.26 -11.55
C THR A 28 -11.20 -12.94 -12.33
N ALA A 29 -11.39 -11.82 -11.64
CA ALA A 29 -11.42 -10.52 -12.31
C ALA A 29 -10.02 -10.22 -12.90
N PRO A 30 -9.95 -9.58 -14.09
CA PRO A 30 -8.67 -9.12 -14.62
C PRO A 30 -8.06 -8.04 -13.71
N ASP A 31 -6.74 -8.08 -13.56
CA ASP A 31 -6.00 -7.08 -12.82
C ASP A 31 -6.10 -5.71 -13.50
N ILE A 32 -6.20 -4.66 -12.67
CA ILE A 32 -6.18 -3.26 -13.08
C ILE A 32 -4.72 -2.80 -13.03
N PRO A 33 -4.11 -2.41 -14.17
CA PRO A 33 -2.76 -1.90 -14.17
C PRO A 33 -2.72 -0.49 -13.59
N VAL A 34 -1.62 -0.17 -12.90
CA VAL A 34 -1.30 1.20 -12.51
C VAL A 34 -1.05 2.03 -13.77
N SER A 35 -1.53 3.28 -13.77
CA SER A 35 -1.47 4.19 -14.91
C SER A 35 -0.97 5.58 -14.51
N HIS A 36 -0.54 6.36 -15.51
CA HIS A 36 -0.15 7.77 -15.32
C HIS A 36 -1.33 8.69 -14.94
N THR A 37 -2.53 8.16 -14.77
CA THR A 37 -3.67 8.90 -14.19
C THR A 37 -3.70 8.75 -12.66
N ASP A 38 -3.10 7.69 -12.12
CA ASP A 38 -3.08 7.41 -10.69
C ASP A 38 -2.15 8.37 -9.94
N ARG A 39 -2.46 8.65 -8.67
CA ARG A 39 -1.71 9.60 -7.86
C ARG A 39 -1.50 9.02 -6.48
N VAL A 40 -0.24 9.01 -6.04
CA VAL A 40 0.11 8.75 -4.63
C VAL A 40 0.35 10.08 -3.94
N TYR A 41 -0.40 10.32 -2.86
CA TYR A 41 -0.26 11.50 -2.03
C TYR A 41 0.44 11.11 -0.73
N THR A 42 1.56 11.74 -0.43
CA THR A 42 2.30 11.52 0.83
C THR A 42 2.36 12.83 1.61
N ALA A 43 1.93 12.79 2.86
CA ALA A 43 1.88 13.95 3.75
C ALA A 43 3.02 13.89 4.77
N ASP A 44 3.76 14.98 4.91
CA ASP A 44 4.75 15.20 5.95
C ASP A 44 4.15 16.04 7.07
N GLN A 45 4.08 15.44 8.26
CA GLN A 45 3.46 16.01 9.46
C GLN A 45 4.24 17.19 10.04
N PHE A 46 5.54 17.33 9.74
CA PHE A 46 6.35 18.41 10.28
C PHE A 46 6.40 19.59 9.33
N SER A 47 6.55 19.34 8.03
CA SER A 47 6.64 20.41 7.05
C SER A 47 5.28 20.95 6.60
N ASN A 48 4.16 20.29 6.95
CA ASN A 48 2.83 20.63 6.45
C ASN A 48 2.77 20.57 4.91
N VAL A 49 3.45 19.58 4.31
CA VAL A 49 3.52 19.43 2.85
C VAL A 49 2.90 18.11 2.42
N VAL A 50 2.11 18.14 1.34
CA VAL A 50 1.68 16.94 0.61
C VAL A 50 2.38 16.91 -0.74
N THR A 51 3.10 15.83 -1.03
CA THR A 51 3.69 15.59 -2.35
C THR A 51 2.82 14.66 -3.17
N VAL A 52 2.71 14.93 -4.47
CA VAL A 52 1.94 14.14 -5.42
C VAL A 52 2.90 13.42 -6.35
N THR A 53 2.87 12.09 -6.34
CA THR A 53 3.79 11.24 -7.12
C THR A 53 3.01 10.41 -8.14
N ASP A 54 3.53 10.33 -9.35
CA ASP A 54 3.12 9.36 -10.36
C ASP A 54 3.71 7.99 -9.98
N PRO A 55 2.85 6.98 -9.71
CA PRO A 55 3.33 5.68 -9.27
C PRO A 55 3.94 4.84 -10.40
N VAL A 56 3.74 5.17 -11.68
CA VAL A 56 4.25 4.37 -12.80
C VAL A 56 5.76 4.53 -12.95
N ASP A 57 6.25 5.76 -12.89
CA ASP A 57 7.65 6.12 -13.06
C ASP A 57 8.29 6.69 -11.78
N ASN A 58 7.54 6.69 -10.66
CA ASN A 58 7.95 7.25 -9.37
C ASN A 58 8.38 8.73 -9.47
N LYS A 59 7.64 9.50 -10.29
CA LYS A 59 7.96 10.89 -10.58
C LYS A 59 7.16 11.85 -9.71
N LEU A 60 7.84 12.84 -9.12
CA LEU A 60 7.17 13.95 -8.45
C LEU A 60 6.41 14.80 -9.50
N LEU A 61 5.09 14.88 -9.34
CA LEU A 61 4.22 15.69 -10.19
C LEU A 61 3.96 17.07 -9.60
N GLY A 62 3.99 17.19 -8.28
CA GLY A 62 3.76 18.48 -7.62
C GLY A 62 3.79 18.41 -6.11
N VAL A 63 3.68 19.60 -5.51
CA VAL A 63 3.73 19.82 -4.07
C VAL A 63 2.57 20.73 -3.69
N ILE A 64 1.89 20.39 -2.60
CA ILE A 64 0.80 21.17 -1.99
C ILE A 64 1.26 21.59 -0.60
N ASN A 65 1.51 22.89 -0.42
CA ASN A 65 1.87 23.47 0.87
C ASN A 65 0.60 23.77 1.68
N LEU A 66 0.48 23.19 2.87
CA LEU A 66 -0.68 23.37 3.75
C LEU A 66 -0.47 24.45 4.82
N GLY A 67 0.73 25.03 4.90
CA GLY A 67 1.02 26.15 5.80
C GLY A 67 2.46 26.12 6.30
N GLU A 68 2.70 26.85 7.38
CA GLU A 68 4.00 26.90 8.05
C GLU A 68 4.39 25.52 8.62
N PRO A 69 5.69 25.19 8.69
CA PRO A 69 6.15 23.97 9.34
C PRO A 69 6.02 24.06 10.88
N VAL A 70 6.06 22.90 11.54
CA VAL A 70 6.16 22.81 13.00
C VAL A 70 7.48 23.42 13.49
N PRO A 71 7.47 24.25 14.56
CA PRO A 71 6.35 24.59 15.43
C PRO A 71 5.63 25.90 15.06
N ALA A 72 6.00 26.56 13.95
CA ALA A 72 5.43 27.86 13.58
C ALA A 72 3.92 27.79 13.24
N ASN A 73 3.43 26.62 12.88
CA ASN A 73 1.99 26.32 12.75
C ASN A 73 1.25 26.11 14.09
N MET A 74 1.97 26.00 15.21
CA MET A 74 1.38 25.83 16.54
C MET A 74 1.18 27.18 17.21
N SER A 75 0.29 27.23 18.21
CA SER A 75 0.16 28.43 19.02
C SER A 75 1.46 28.68 19.81
N PRO A 76 1.82 29.95 20.08
CA PRO A 76 2.95 30.29 20.96
C PRO A 76 2.86 29.71 22.38
N LEU A 77 1.69 29.21 22.78
CA LEU A 77 1.46 28.60 24.09
C LEU A 77 1.63 27.08 24.08
N TYR A 78 1.94 26.46 22.94
CA TYR A 78 2.20 25.03 22.85
C TYR A 78 3.51 24.69 23.56
N ARG A 79 3.46 23.77 24.53
CA ARG A 79 4.59 23.45 25.44
C ARG A 79 5.10 22.00 25.34
N GLY A 80 4.61 21.22 24.37
CA GLY A 80 4.85 19.77 24.28
C GLY A 80 3.68 19.00 24.85
#